data_AF-T1DUC6-F1
#
_entry.id   AF-T1DUC6-F1
#
_cell.length_a   1.000
_cell.length_b   1.000
_cell.length_c   1.000
_cell.angle_alpha   90.00
_cell.angle_beta   90.00
_cell.angle_gamma   90.00
#
_symmetry.space_group_name_H-M   'P 1'
#
loop_
_entity.id
_entity.type
_entity.pdbx_description
1 polymer ?
#
loop_
_entity_poly.entity_id
_entity_poly.type
_entity_poly.pdbx_seq_one_letter_code
_entity_poly.pdbx_strand_id
1 'polypeptide(L)'
;YPVPSNCSELVYCDDKQTAIKISSPSSTAIFNYAIQSWTLRVAPSDCFQINCEAAGQLDKWYAYKPSPQLSIYCSSQGPMTFVCANKEDVFNEAKKTCEFACSKEGNFPYPGDSSQYYFCLSDGKGGFQKLVNACLSGFTFDSEAKKCVKSTPALPGA
;
A
#
# COMPACT_ATOMS: atom_id res chain seq x y z
N TYR A 1 5.66 -9.99 -7.86
CA TYR A 1 6.20 -8.69 -7.42
C TYR A 1 6.95 -8.03 -8.58
N PRO A 2 6.76 -6.74 -8.84
CA PRO A 2 7.53 -6.01 -9.84
C PRO A 2 9.02 -5.97 -9.45
N VAL A 3 9.92 -6.03 -10.42
CA VAL A 3 11.37 -5.95 -10.18
C VAL A 3 11.83 -4.49 -10.20
N PRO A 4 12.38 -3.96 -9.09
CA PRO A 4 12.78 -2.55 -9.00
C PRO A 4 13.88 -2.13 -9.96
N SER A 5 14.70 -3.04 -10.47
CA SER A 5 15.74 -2.73 -11.44
C SER A 5 15.27 -2.91 -12.89
N ASN A 6 14.17 -3.63 -13.13
CA ASN A 6 13.73 -4.01 -14.47
C ASN A 6 12.19 -4.08 -14.55
N CYS A 7 11.58 -3.06 -15.15
CA CYS A 7 10.11 -2.98 -15.30
C CYS A 7 9.51 -4.01 -16.26
N SER A 8 10.35 -4.66 -17.07
CA SER A 8 9.95 -5.74 -17.97
C SER A 8 10.12 -7.12 -17.34
N GLU A 9 10.37 -7.18 -16.03
CA GLU A 9 10.42 -8.41 -15.26
C GLU A 9 9.54 -8.32 -14.02
N LEU A 10 8.95 -9.44 -13.65
CA LEU A 10 8.39 -9.66 -12.34
C LEU A 10 9.08 -10.86 -11.69
N VAL A 11 9.10 -10.87 -10.37
CA VAL A 11 9.53 -12.00 -9.57
C VAL A 11 8.31 -12.60 -8.87
N TYR A 12 8.14 -13.90 -9.05
CA TYR A 12 7.22 -14.72 -8.29
C TYR A 12 8.03 -15.52 -7.27
N CYS A 13 7.65 -15.48 -5.99
CA CYS A 13 8.25 -16.35 -4.98
C CYS A 13 7.36 -17.58 -4.82
N ASP A 14 7.92 -18.76 -4.98
CA ASP A 14 7.21 -20.02 -4.76
C ASP A 14 7.11 -20.38 -3.26
N ASP A 15 6.43 -21.48 -2.96
CA ASP A 15 6.24 -21.98 -1.59
C ASP A 15 7.56 -22.36 -0.89
N LYS A 16 8.65 -22.51 -1.65
CA LYS A 16 10.00 -22.80 -1.16
C LYS A 16 10.84 -21.54 -0.98
N GLN A 17 10.23 -20.35 -1.09
CA GLN A 17 10.90 -19.05 -1.02
C GLN A 17 11.95 -18.86 -2.13
N THR A 18 11.77 -19.53 -3.27
CA THR A 18 12.63 -19.37 -4.45
C THR A 18 12.07 -18.28 -5.34
N ALA A 19 12.90 -17.29 -5.65
CA ALA A 19 12.54 -16.21 -6.58
C ALA A 19 12.64 -16.69 -8.04
N ILE A 20 11.49 -16.79 -8.71
CA ILE A 20 11.37 -17.11 -10.13
C ILE A 20 11.12 -15.81 -10.89
N LYS A 21 12.01 -15.47 -11.82
CA LYS A 21 11.86 -14.31 -12.70
C LYS A 21 11.00 -14.67 -13.91
N ILE A 22 10.05 -13.79 -14.23
CA ILE A 22 9.16 -13.92 -15.38
C ILE A 22 9.28 -12.64 -16.21
N SER A 23 9.65 -12.81 -17.48
CA SER A 23 9.79 -11.71 -18.43
C SER A 23 8.42 -11.25 -18.95
N SER A 24 8.35 -9.96 -19.25
CA SER A 24 7.19 -9.32 -19.85
C SER A 24 6.83 -9.95 -21.20
N PRO A 25 5.53 -10.06 -21.54
CA PRO A 25 5.08 -10.51 -22.86
C PRO A 25 5.45 -9.52 -23.98
N SER A 26 5.76 -8.26 -23.67
CA SER A 26 6.18 -7.26 -24.65
C SER A 26 7.06 -6.16 -24.03
N SER A 27 7.73 -5.38 -24.88
CA SER A 27 8.55 -4.23 -24.43
C SER A 27 7.72 -3.07 -23.85
N THR A 28 6.40 -3.06 -24.08
CA THR A 28 5.48 -2.02 -23.59
C THR A 28 4.64 -2.49 -22.41
N ALA A 29 4.69 -3.77 -22.06
CA ALA A 29 3.99 -4.32 -20.92
C ALA A 29 4.81 -4.12 -19.63
N ILE A 30 4.10 -3.76 -18.57
CA ILE A 30 4.59 -3.57 -17.21
C ILE A 30 3.69 -4.36 -16.26
N PHE A 31 4.26 -4.91 -15.19
CA PHE A 31 3.48 -5.67 -14.23
C PHE A 31 2.76 -4.74 -13.24
N ASN A 32 1.43 -4.81 -13.22
CA ASN A 32 0.59 -4.11 -12.26
C ASN A 32 0.30 -5.00 -11.06
N TYR A 33 0.89 -4.65 -9.91
CA TYR A 33 0.73 -5.40 -8.67
C TYR A 33 -0.71 -5.34 -8.11
N ALA A 34 -1.43 -4.22 -8.28
CA ALA A 34 -2.77 -4.08 -7.71
C ALA A 34 -3.77 -5.08 -8.31
N ILE A 35 -3.62 -5.39 -9.61
CA ILE A 35 -4.49 -6.34 -10.33
C ILE A 35 -3.79 -7.67 -10.66
N GLN A 36 -2.54 -7.84 -10.22
CA GLN A 36 -1.68 -9.01 -10.50
C GLN A 36 -1.64 -9.38 -12.00
N SER A 37 -1.51 -8.38 -12.89
CA SER A 37 -1.57 -8.60 -14.33
C SER A 37 -0.64 -7.65 -15.10
N TRP A 38 -0.33 -8.01 -16.35
CA TRP A 38 0.42 -7.15 -17.26
C TRP A 38 -0.48 -6.07 -17.85
N THR A 39 -0.05 -4.82 -17.75
CA THR A 39 -0.74 -3.66 -18.33
C THR A 39 0.19 -2.93 -19.29
N LEU A 40 -0.39 -2.19 -20.23
CA LEU A 40 0.40 -1.32 -21.10
C LEU A 40 0.97 -0.15 -20.29
N ARG A 41 2.24 0.17 -20.52
CA ARG A 41 2.88 1.38 -20.00
C ARG A 41 2.23 2.60 -20.65
N VAL A 42 1.69 3.50 -19.83
CA VAL A 42 1.03 4.73 -20.30
C VAL A 42 1.91 5.94 -20.02
N ALA A 43 2.59 5.96 -18.88
CA ALA A 43 3.47 7.03 -18.47
C ALA A 43 4.91 6.53 -18.20
N PRO A 44 5.92 7.42 -18.34
CA PRO A 44 7.28 7.10 -17.94
C PRO A 44 7.38 6.66 -16.48
N SER A 45 6.57 7.26 -15.60
CA SER A 45 6.49 6.99 -14.15
C SER A 45 5.98 5.60 -13.79
N ASP A 46 5.30 4.90 -14.70
CA ASP A 46 4.81 3.54 -14.44
C ASP A 46 5.96 2.53 -14.35
N CYS A 47 7.10 2.88 -14.97
CA CYS A 47 8.35 2.16 -14.82
C CYS A 47 9.19 2.84 -13.75
N PHE A 48 9.00 2.41 -12.50
CA PHE A 48 9.75 2.91 -11.37
C PHE A 48 11.00 2.05 -11.16
N GLN A 49 12.14 2.55 -11.63
CA GLN A 49 13.43 1.89 -11.46
C GLN A 49 14.24 2.50 -10.31
N ILE A 50 14.76 1.64 -9.44
CA ILE A 50 15.72 2.00 -8.39
C ILE A 50 17.03 1.29 -8.66
N ASN A 51 18.11 2.06 -8.69
CA ASN A 51 19.46 1.52 -8.75
C ASN A 51 20.06 1.45 -7.33
N CYS A 52 19.88 0.31 -6.65
CA CYS A 52 20.47 0.09 -5.33
C CYS A 52 22.01 0.01 -5.33
N GLU A 53 22.64 -0.18 -6.50
CA GLU A 53 24.10 -0.23 -6.65
C GLU A 53 24.72 1.17 -6.70
N ALA A 54 23.92 2.21 -6.91
CA ALA A 54 24.43 3.58 -6.94
C ALA A 54 24.95 4.02 -5.57
N ALA A 55 26.06 4.75 -5.56
CA ALA A 55 26.69 5.25 -4.35
C ALA A 55 25.70 6.06 -3.51
N GLY A 56 25.51 5.65 -2.25
CA GLY A 56 24.60 6.29 -1.31
C GLY A 56 23.13 5.88 -1.43
N GLN A 57 22.79 4.81 -2.16
CA GLN A 57 21.44 4.22 -2.18
C GLN A 57 21.26 3.07 -1.19
N LEU A 58 22.36 2.49 -0.67
CA LEU A 58 22.34 1.46 0.36
C LEU A 58 21.65 1.96 1.64
N ASP A 59 20.98 1.04 2.33
CA ASP A 59 20.25 1.27 3.58
C ASP A 59 19.10 2.28 3.51
N LYS A 60 18.59 2.52 2.30
CA LYS A 60 17.45 3.40 2.05
C LYS A 60 16.19 2.63 1.68
N TRP A 61 15.07 3.23 2.05
CA TRP A 61 13.72 2.77 1.76
C TRP A 61 13.08 3.67 0.73
N TYR A 62 12.36 3.05 -0.20
CA TYR A 62 11.63 3.74 -1.25
C TYR A 62 10.20 3.18 -1.34
N ALA A 63 9.22 4.05 -1.45
CA ALA A 63 7.86 3.67 -1.80
C ALA A 63 7.82 3.38 -3.31
N TYR A 64 7.21 2.26 -3.68
CA TYR A 64 7.04 1.92 -5.08
C TYR A 64 5.95 2.79 -5.69
N LYS A 65 6.33 3.82 -6.47
CA LYS A 65 5.41 4.84 -6.98
C LYS A 65 4.14 4.28 -7.67
N PRO A 66 4.23 3.23 -8.53
CA PRO A 66 3.05 2.69 -9.19
C PRO A 66 2.09 1.95 -8.24
N SER A 67 2.59 1.47 -7.09
CA SER A 67 1.76 0.81 -6.06
C SER A 67 2.37 1.06 -4.68
N PRO A 68 1.95 2.13 -3.98
CA PRO A 68 2.54 2.54 -2.70
C PRO A 68 2.38 1.53 -1.56
N GLN A 69 1.59 0.46 -1.73
CA GLN A 69 1.57 -0.70 -0.82
C GLN A 69 2.91 -1.45 -0.78
N LEU A 70 3.71 -1.31 -1.84
CA LEU A 70 5.03 -1.91 -1.93
C LEU A 70 6.09 -0.92 -1.52
N SER A 71 7.08 -1.42 -0.80
CA SER A 71 8.30 -0.69 -0.44
C SER A 71 9.52 -1.49 -0.82
N ILE A 72 10.59 -0.77 -1.15
CA ILE A 72 11.84 -1.36 -1.61
C ILE A 72 12.94 -0.88 -0.69
N TYR A 73 13.64 -1.82 -0.09
CA TYR A 73 14.84 -1.58 0.70
C TYR A 73 16.06 -1.99 -0.10
N CYS A 74 17.00 -1.07 -0.24
CA CYS A 74 18.28 -1.36 -0.88
C CYS A 74 19.25 -1.95 0.15
N SER A 75 19.40 -3.27 0.11
CA SER A 75 20.38 -3.99 0.92
C SER A 75 21.70 -4.18 0.17
N SER A 76 22.73 -4.65 0.86
CA SER A 76 24.00 -5.06 0.24
C SER A 76 23.87 -6.27 -0.70
N GLN A 77 22.78 -7.05 -0.59
CA GLN A 77 22.48 -8.19 -1.45
C GLN A 77 21.56 -7.82 -2.63
N GLY A 78 21.17 -6.54 -2.73
CA GLY A 78 20.27 -6.03 -3.78
C GLY A 78 18.93 -5.51 -3.23
N PRO A 79 18.01 -5.16 -4.13
CA PRO A 79 16.70 -4.64 -3.76
C PRO A 79 15.82 -5.72 -3.13
N MET A 80 15.32 -5.46 -1.93
CA MET A 80 14.32 -6.29 -1.26
C MET A 80 12.97 -5.59 -1.29
N THR A 81 11.95 -6.27 -1.80
CA THR A 81 10.58 -5.73 -1.87
C THR A 81 9.75 -6.24 -0.68
N PHE A 82 9.08 -5.32 -0.01
CA PHE A 82 8.17 -5.58 1.11
C PHE A 82 6.77 -5.08 0.77
N VAL A 83 5.75 -5.73 1.34
CA VAL A 83 4.34 -5.35 1.20
C VAL A 83 3.78 -4.98 2.55
N CYS A 84 2.96 -3.93 2.61
CA CYS A 84 2.20 -3.60 3.81
C CYS A 84 1.22 -4.72 4.19
N ALA A 85 1.02 -4.93 5.50
CA ALA A 85 0.17 -6.01 6.00
C ALA A 85 -1.30 -5.82 5.61
N ASN A 86 -1.79 -4.57 5.67
CA ASN A 86 -3.15 -4.23 5.26
C ASN A 86 -3.17 -3.72 3.81
N LYS A 87 -4.25 -4.04 3.09
CA LYS A 87 -4.43 -3.61 1.70
C LYS A 87 -4.70 -2.11 1.56
N GLU A 88 -5.24 -1.44 2.57
CA GLU A 88 -5.39 0.02 2.52
C GLU A 88 -4.15 0.79 2.97
N ASP A 89 -3.13 0.12 3.50
CA ASP A 89 -1.94 0.79 3.95
C ASP A 89 -0.97 1.07 2.80
N VAL A 90 -0.31 2.21 2.87
CA VAL A 90 0.77 2.60 1.96
C VAL A 90 2.03 2.86 2.76
N PHE A 91 3.18 2.63 2.14
CA PHE A 91 4.46 2.86 2.78
C PHE A 91 4.80 4.35 2.83
N ASN A 92 4.99 4.87 4.04
CA ASN A 92 5.47 6.22 4.25
C ASN A 92 7.01 6.21 4.34
N GLU A 93 7.69 6.77 3.34
CA GLU A 93 9.16 6.81 3.27
C GLU A 93 9.80 7.58 4.45
N ALA A 94 9.16 8.67 4.90
CA ALA A 94 9.69 9.51 5.97
C ALA A 94 9.65 8.82 7.33
N LYS A 95 8.57 8.08 7.60
CA LYS A 95 8.39 7.31 8.84
C LYS A 95 8.94 5.89 8.75
N LYS A 96 9.20 5.39 7.53
CA LYS A 96 9.57 4.00 7.23
C LYS A 96 8.54 2.99 7.75
N THR A 97 7.27 3.38 7.73
CA THR A 97 6.16 2.59 8.26
C THR A 97 5.01 2.56 7.28
N CYS A 98 4.25 1.47 7.27
CA CYS A 98 2.97 1.40 6.58
C CYS A 98 1.93 2.24 7.37
N GLU A 99 1.20 3.09 6.66
CA GLU A 99 0.11 3.88 7.23
C GLU A 99 -1.11 3.85 6.31
N PHE A 100 -2.30 3.94 6.90
CA PHE A 100 -3.54 3.92 6.15
C PHE A 100 -3.61 5.06 5.11
N ALA A 101 -3.94 4.72 3.87
CA ALA A 101 -4.30 5.67 2.82
C ALA A 101 -5.63 5.32 2.17
N CYS A 102 -6.30 6.36 1.69
CA CYS A 102 -7.58 6.21 1.03
C CYS A 102 -7.41 5.63 -0.38
N SER A 103 -7.98 4.45 -0.61
CA SER A 103 -8.05 3.81 -1.93
C SER A 103 -9.41 3.97 -2.61
N LYS A 104 -10.43 4.34 -1.84
CA LYS A 104 -11.80 4.60 -2.29
C LYS A 104 -12.50 5.53 -1.30
N GLU A 105 -13.61 6.12 -1.74
CA GLU A 105 -14.46 6.91 -0.85
C GLU A 105 -15.14 6.04 0.21
N GLY A 106 -15.28 6.58 1.42
CA GLY A 106 -15.97 5.92 2.52
C GLY A 106 -15.33 6.16 3.88
N ASN A 107 -15.85 5.46 4.88
CA ASN A 107 -15.37 5.53 6.25
C ASN A 107 -14.52 4.29 6.59
N PHE A 108 -13.39 4.48 7.25
CA PHE A 108 -12.46 3.43 7.62
C PHE A 108 -12.05 3.56 9.10
N PRO A 109 -11.74 2.45 9.77
CA PRO A 109 -11.40 2.49 11.19
C PRO A 109 -10.11 3.26 11.44
N TYR A 110 -10.08 4.03 12.53
CA TYR A 110 -8.86 4.68 13.00
C TYR A 110 -8.07 3.73 13.92
N PRO A 111 -6.77 3.53 13.71
CA PRO A 111 -5.96 2.64 14.54
C PRO A 111 -5.77 3.25 15.92
N GLY A 112 -6.12 2.50 16.96
CA GLY A 112 -5.88 2.88 18.35
C GLY A 112 -6.97 3.75 19.00
N ASP A 113 -7.97 4.24 18.25
CA ASP A 113 -9.11 4.96 18.81
C ASP A 113 -10.40 4.65 18.04
N SER A 114 -11.29 3.89 18.68
CA SER A 114 -12.59 3.52 18.11
C SER A 114 -13.61 4.64 18.14
N SER A 115 -13.34 5.76 18.82
CA SER A 115 -14.17 6.97 18.72
C SER A 115 -13.86 7.78 17.48
N GLN A 116 -12.78 7.45 16.75
CA GLN A 116 -12.35 8.13 15.53
C GLN A 116 -12.44 7.21 14.32
N TYR A 117 -12.55 7.81 13.15
CA TYR A 117 -12.54 7.10 11.88
C TYR A 117 -11.91 7.98 10.80
N TYR A 118 -11.30 7.32 9.81
CA TYR A 118 -10.86 7.99 8.60
C TYR A 118 -12.02 8.17 7.65
N PHE A 119 -12.25 9.39 7.20
CA PHE A 119 -13.19 9.71 6.14
C PHE A 119 -12.42 10.00 4.85
N CYS A 120 -12.63 9.14 3.86
CA CYS A 120 -11.99 9.21 2.56
C CYS A 120 -12.93 9.86 1.54
N LEU A 121 -12.47 10.92 0.89
CA LEU A 121 -13.19 11.66 -0.14
C LEU A 121 -12.36 11.72 -1.41
N SER A 122 -13.00 11.67 -2.59
CA SER A 122 -12.31 11.95 -3.85
C SER A 122 -11.86 13.40 -3.89
N ASP A 123 -10.64 13.64 -4.38
CA ASP A 123 -10.12 14.99 -4.61
C ASP A 123 -10.59 15.61 -5.94
N GLY A 124 -11.41 14.87 -6.71
CA GLY A 124 -11.91 15.27 -8.02
C GLY A 124 -10.87 15.21 -9.15
N LYS A 125 -9.62 14.82 -8.85
CA LYS A 125 -8.51 14.68 -9.81
C LYS A 125 -8.04 13.23 -9.96
N GLY A 126 -8.79 12.29 -9.40
CA GLY A 126 -8.47 10.86 -9.42
C GLY A 126 -7.65 10.38 -8.21
N GLY A 127 -7.41 11.26 -7.23
CA GLY A 127 -6.85 10.91 -5.93
C GLY A 127 -7.91 10.90 -4.83
N PHE A 128 -7.49 10.54 -3.61
CA PHE A 128 -8.35 10.56 -2.43
C PHE A 128 -7.69 11.35 -1.29
N GLN A 129 -8.49 12.18 -0.62
CA GLN A 129 -8.10 12.85 0.61
C GLN A 129 -8.56 12.04 1.83
N LYS A 130 -7.69 12.01 2.84
CA LYS A 130 -7.95 11.38 4.14
C LYS A 130 -8.22 12.46 5.18
N LEU A 131 -9.38 12.40 5.82
CA LEU A 131 -9.75 13.22 6.96
C LEU A 131 -9.91 12.33 8.19
N VAL A 132 -9.61 12.86 9.39
CA VAL A 132 -9.89 12.17 10.65
C VAL A 132 -11.12 12.81 11.27
N ASN A 133 -12.17 12.03 11.44
CA ASN A 133 -13.41 12.47 12.07
C ASN A 133 -13.64 11.70 13.36
N ALA A 134 -14.24 12.37 14.34
CA ALA A 134 -14.69 11.74 15.58
C ALA A 134 -16.18 11.42 15.52
N CYS A 135 -16.56 10.28 16.07
CA CYS A 135 -17.93 9.95 16.41
C CYS A 135 -18.44 10.86 17.54
N LEU A 136 -19.76 11.02 17.62
CA LEU A 136 -20.40 11.70 18.74
C LEU A 136 -20.13 10.96 20.06
N SER A 137 -20.16 11.68 21.18
CA SER A 137 -19.94 11.09 22.50
C SER A 137 -20.90 9.94 22.78
N GLY A 138 -20.36 8.79 23.21
CA GLY A 138 -21.13 7.55 23.42
C GLY A 138 -21.37 6.72 22.15
N PHE A 139 -20.72 7.06 21.04
CA PHE A 139 -20.67 6.26 19.83
C PHE A 139 -19.23 5.85 19.50
N THR A 140 -19.10 4.66 18.93
CA THR A 140 -17.84 4.10 18.43
C THR A 140 -18.00 3.72 16.97
N PHE A 141 -16.95 3.90 16.18
CA PHE A 141 -16.93 3.53 14.79
C PHE A 141 -16.95 2.01 14.62
N ASP A 142 -17.94 1.53 13.89
CA ASP A 142 -18.06 0.13 13.50
C ASP A 142 -17.50 -0.06 12.08
N SER A 143 -16.46 -0.89 11.96
CA SER A 143 -15.77 -1.13 10.69
C SER A 143 -16.58 -1.94 9.69
N GLU A 144 -17.59 -2.70 10.14
CA GLU A 144 -18.46 -3.52 9.31
C GLU A 144 -19.62 -2.69 8.76
N ALA A 145 -20.29 -1.94 9.64
CA ALA A 145 -21.37 -1.03 9.31
C ALA A 145 -20.88 0.30 8.69
N LYS A 146 -19.57 0.57 8.72
CA LYS A 146 -18.90 1.77 8.18
C LYS A 146 -19.50 3.07 8.73
N LYS A 147 -19.96 3.05 9.98
CA LYS A 147 -20.64 4.18 10.65
C LYS A 147 -20.42 4.14 12.16
N CYS A 148 -20.63 5.28 12.80
CA CYS A 148 -20.68 5.35 14.26
C CYS A 148 -21.93 4.64 14.77
N VAL A 149 -21.74 3.63 15.62
CA VAL A 149 -22.81 2.93 16.33
C VAL A 149 -22.75 3.29 17.80
N LYS A 150 -23.89 3.24 18.48
CA LYS A 150 -23.93 3.51 19.91
C LYS A 150 -23.02 2.49 20.61
N SER A 151 -22.15 2.96 21.49
CA SER A 151 -21.29 2.10 22.30
C SER A 151 -22.20 1.36 23.27
N THR A 152 -22.68 0.18 22.89
CA THR A 152 -23.43 -0.67 23.80
C THR A 152 -22.43 -1.13 24.85
N PRO A 153 -22.63 -0.81 26.14
CA PRO A 153 -21.82 -1.41 27.20
C PRO A 153 -21.95 -2.93 27.05
N ALA A 154 -20.82 -3.63 26.95
CA ALA A 154 -20.83 -5.08 27.07
C ALA A 154 -21.51 -5.40 28.42
N LEU A 155 -22.70 -6.01 28.36
CA LEU A 155 -23.35 -6.55 29.55
C LEU A 155 -22.38 -7.55 30.19
N PRO A 156 -21.98 -7.38 31.46
CA PRO A 156 -21.24 -8.42 32.14
C PRO A 156 -22.17 -9.60 32.37
N GLY A 157 -21.89 -10.73 31.69
CA GLY A 157 -22.29 -12.09 32.05
C GLY A 157 -23.79 -12.36 32.25
N ALA A 158 -24.36 -13.19 31.37
CA ALA A 158 -25.47 -14.06 31.72
C ALA A 158 -25.04 -15.51 31.49
#